data_AF-A0A0S7EXC1-F1
#
_entry.id   AF-A0A0S7EXC1-F1
#
_cell.length_a   1.000
_cell.length_b   1.000
_cell.length_c   1.000
_cell.angle_alpha   90.00
_cell.angle_beta   90.00
_cell.angle_gamma   90.00
#
_symmetry.space_group_name_H-M   'P 1'
#
loop_
_entity.id
_entity.type
_entity.pdbx_description
1 polymer ?
#
loop_
_entity_poly.entity_id
_entity_poly.type
_entity_poly.pdbx_seq_one_letter_code
_entity_poly.pdbx_strand_id
1 'polypeptide(L)'
;MDAYPTFLAVMWCAGVCLSQAPAAFAGIIYLFVRQKYFIGYLGQSSQSTPGYLFGKRIISFLSLMCIVGVFNYLLWSYYGSDYKEYVETITNAASALLLLP
;
A
#
# COMPACT_ATOMS: atom_id res chain seq x y z
N MET A 1 6.51 -7.73 22.27
CA MET A 1 5.19 -7.81 21.58
C MET A 1 5.10 -6.71 20.50
N ASP A 2 6.23 -6.12 20.12
CA ASP A 2 6.28 -4.66 19.89
C ASP A 2 6.10 -4.30 18.42
N ALA A 3 6.35 -5.26 17.52
CA ALA A 3 6.17 -5.11 16.08
C ALA A 3 4.75 -5.47 15.57
N TYR A 4 3.88 -6.02 16.43
CA TYR A 4 2.50 -6.38 16.04
C TYR A 4 1.62 -5.18 15.64
N PRO A 5 1.56 -4.09 16.41
CA PRO A 5 0.79 -2.90 16.02
C PRO A 5 1.31 -2.28 14.72
N THR A 6 2.63 -2.22 14.53
CA THR A 6 3.24 -1.73 13.28
C THR A 6 2.84 -2.59 12.08
N PHE A 7 2.93 -3.92 12.21
CA PHE A 7 2.49 -4.83 11.14
C PHE A 7 1.02 -4.61 10.77
N LEU A 8 0.14 -4.51 11.77
CA LEU A 8 -1.30 -4.36 11.56
C LEU A 8 -1.60 -3.02 10.87
N ALA A 9 -0.95 -1.93 11.29
CA ALA A 9 -1.07 -0.63 10.63
C ALA A 9 -0.69 -0.70 9.14
N VAL A 10 0.49 -1.25 8.82
CA VAL A 10 0.96 -1.29 7.43
C VAL A 10 0.16 -2.29 6.58
N MET A 11 -0.33 -3.40 7.16
CA MET A 11 -1.21 -4.34 6.46
C MET A 11 -2.52 -3.68 6.02
N TRP A 12 -3.18 -2.97 6.94
CA TRP A 12 -4.43 -2.28 6.65
C TRP A 12 -4.22 -1.15 5.65
N CYS A 13 -3.18 -0.33 5.83
CA CYS A 13 -2.85 0.73 4.88
C CYS A 13 -2.55 0.17 3.47
N ALA A 14 -1.77 -0.91 3.35
CA ALA A 14 -1.46 -1.50 2.05
C ALA A 14 -2.71 -2.09 1.37
N GLY A 15 -3.59 -2.71 2.15
CA GLY A 15 -4.83 -3.30 1.67
C GLY A 15 -5.83 -2.26 1.14
N VAL A 16 -5.96 -1.14 1.85
CA VAL A 16 -6.89 -0.06 1.48
C VAL A 16 -6.32 0.82 0.36
N CYS A 17 -5.04 1.18 0.41
CA CYS A 17 -4.45 2.13 -0.53
C CYS A 17 -4.10 1.52 -1.88
N LEU A 18 -3.84 0.20 -1.97
CA LEU A 18 -3.37 -0.42 -3.21
C LEU A 18 -4.21 -1.63 -3.61
N SER A 19 -4.19 -2.70 -2.82
CA SER A 19 -5.00 -3.90 -3.11
C SER A 19 -5.05 -4.88 -1.95
N GLN A 20 -6.25 -5.40 -1.67
CA GLN A 20 -6.51 -6.29 -0.55
C GLN A 20 -5.87 -7.67 -0.70
N ALA A 21 -5.88 -8.26 -1.91
CA ALA A 21 -5.41 -9.62 -2.14
C ALA A 21 -3.91 -9.82 -1.83
N PRO A 22 -2.96 -9.04 -2.40
CA PRO A 22 -1.54 -9.22 -2.09
C PRO A 22 -1.18 -8.75 -0.68
N ALA A 23 -1.88 -7.77 -0.12
CA ALA A 23 -1.70 -7.36 1.28
C ALA A 23 -2.09 -8.49 2.26
N ALA A 24 -3.21 -9.16 2.01
CA ALA A 24 -3.66 -10.31 2.80
C ALA A 24 -2.70 -11.50 2.65
N PHE A 25 -2.26 -11.79 1.43
CA PHE A 25 -1.29 -12.86 1.16
C PHE A 25 0.03 -12.63 1.91
N ALA A 26 0.61 -11.44 1.80
CA ALA A 26 1.83 -11.07 2.52
C ALA A 26 1.63 -11.09 4.05
N GLY A 27 0.43 -10.72 4.52
CA GLY A 27 0.01 -10.83 5.91
C GLY A 27 0.00 -12.26 6.45
N ILE A 28 -0.53 -13.22 5.69
CA ILE A 28 -0.52 -14.64 6.05
C ILE A 28 0.92 -15.17 6.14
N ILE A 29 1.76 -14.83 5.15
CA ILE A 29 3.18 -15.20 5.17
C ILE A 29 3.87 -14.63 6.42
N TYR A 30 3.58 -13.38 6.80
CA TYR A 30 4.13 -12.78 8.02
C TYR A 30 3.77 -13.58 9.28
N LEU A 31 2.51 -14.01 9.41
CA LEU A 31 2.06 -14.83 10.54
C LEU A 31 2.78 -16.18 10.58
N PHE A 32 2.97 -16.82 9.42
CA PHE A 32 3.68 -18.09 9.33
C PHE A 32 5.16 -17.97 9.74
N VAL A 33 5.85 -16.94 9.24
CA VAL A 33 7.23 -16.63 9.63
C VAL A 33 7.32 -16.32 11.12
N ARG A 34 6.31 -15.65 11.67
CA ARG A 34 6.26 -15.34 13.11
C ARG A 34 6.03 -16.57 13.97
N GLN A 35 5.24 -17.54 13.52
CA GLN A 35 5.12 -18.86 14.13
C GLN A 35 6.47 -19.60 14.17
N LYS A 36 7.19 -19.65 13.04
CA LYS A 36 8.55 -20.21 12.96
C LYS A 36 9.54 -19.49 13.90
N TYR A 37 9.44 -18.17 14.03
CA TYR A 37 10.24 -17.39 14.96
C TYR A 37 9.98 -17.79 16.41
N PHE A 38 8.72 -17.92 16.82
CA PHE A 38 8.36 -18.35 18.18
C PHE A 38 8.86 -19.76 18.49
N ILE A 39 8.69 -20.71 17.56
CA ILE A 39 9.18 -22.09 17.72
C ILE A 39 10.71 -22.10 17.84
N GLY A 40 11.40 -21.35 16.99
CA GLY A 40 12.86 -21.23 17.04
C GLY A 40 13.35 -20.61 18.36
N TYR A 41 12.64 -19.61 18.89
CA TYR A 41 12.97 -18.97 20.16
C TYR A 41 12.84 -19.92 21.36
N LEU A 42 11.86 -20.84 21.33
CA LEU A 42 11.66 -21.85 22.38
C LEU A 42 12.67 -23.00 22.33
N GLY A 43 13.18 -23.34 21.13
CA GLY A 43 14.13 -24.44 20.94
C GLY A 43 15.59 -24.07 21.25
N GLN A 44 16.14 -23.06 20.55
CA GLN A 44 17.52 -22.58 20.66
C GLN A 44 17.58 -21.13 20.15
N SER A 45 18.12 -20.20 20.93
CA SER A 45 18.15 -18.76 20.58
C SER A 45 18.78 -18.46 19.22
N SER A 46 19.77 -19.25 18.79
CA SER A 46 20.46 -19.11 17.50
C SER A 46 19.60 -19.42 16.27
N GLN A 47 18.50 -20.17 16.39
CA GLN A 47 17.59 -20.48 15.27
C GLN A 47 16.52 -19.40 15.00
N SER A 48 16.43 -18.38 15.86
CA SER A 48 15.40 -17.33 15.79
C SER A 48 15.74 -16.17 14.83
N THR A 49 17.02 -15.92 14.57
CA THR A 49 17.53 -14.86 13.67
C THR A 49 17.03 -14.94 12.22
N PRO A 50 16.97 -16.10 11.55
CA PRO A 50 16.48 -16.17 10.18
C PRO A 50 14.99 -15.81 10.06
N GLY A 51 14.16 -16.22 11.02
CA GLY A 51 12.73 -15.86 11.06
C GLY A 51 12.51 -14.36 11.24
N TYR A 52 13.31 -13.71 12.08
CA TYR A 52 13.24 -12.27 12.32
C TYR A 52 13.60 -11.43 11.09
N LEU A 53 14.69 -11.77 10.40
CA LEU A 53 15.14 -11.10 9.17
C LEU A 53 14.09 -11.21 8.05
N PHE A 54 13.46 -12.37 7.92
CA PHE A 54 12.43 -12.59 6.92
C PHE A 54 11.16 -11.78 7.23
N GLY A 55 10.74 -11.74 8.50
CA GLY A 55 9.63 -10.91 8.95
C GLY A 55 9.85 -9.42 8.67
N LYS A 56 11.08 -8.93 8.84
CA LYS A 56 11.46 -7.54 8.52
C LYS A 56 11.30 -7.21 7.03
N ARG A 57 11.67 -8.14 6.14
CA ARG A 57 11.49 -7.96 4.68
C ARG A 57 10.01 -7.86 4.29
N ILE A 58 9.14 -8.66 4.93
CA ILE A 58 7.70 -8.62 4.66
C ILE A 58 7.12 -7.27 5.08
N ILE A 59 7.46 -6.76 6.28
CA ILE A 59 7.02 -5.43 6.71
C ILE A 59 7.51 -4.34 5.73
N SER A 60 8.76 -4.43 5.27
CA SER A 60 9.29 -3.51 4.26
C SER A 60 8.55 -3.58 2.92
N PHE A 61 8.10 -4.77 2.52
CA PHE A 61 7.29 -4.94 1.30
C PHE A 61 5.90 -4.31 1.48
N LEU A 62 5.23 -4.55 2.61
CA LEU A 62 3.96 -3.91 2.93
C LEU A 62 4.07 -2.37 2.98
N SER A 63 5.18 -1.83 3.50
CA SER A 63 5.37 -0.37 3.57
C SER A 63 5.58 0.24 2.18
N LEU A 64 6.30 -0.45 1.29
CA LEU A 64 6.42 -0.03 -0.11
C LEU A 64 5.07 -0.04 -0.82
N MET A 65 4.23 -1.05 -0.60
CA MET A 65 2.87 -1.06 -1.15
C MET A 65 2.03 0.14 -0.67
N CYS A 66 2.16 0.55 0.60
CA CYS A 66 1.49 1.76 1.10
C CYS A 66 1.95 3.00 0.33
N ILE A 67 3.27 3.18 0.15
CA ILE A 67 3.84 4.33 -0.57
C ILE A 67 3.32 4.38 -2.01
N VAL A 68 3.31 3.23 -2.70
CA VAL A 68 2.80 3.13 -4.07
C VAL A 68 1.30 3.44 -4.13
N GLY A 69 0.51 2.95 -3.17
CA GLY A 69 -0.93 3.24 -3.10
C GLY A 69 -1.22 4.73 -2.90
N VAL A 70 -0.51 5.39 -1.98
CA VAL A 70 -0.64 6.84 -1.77
C VAL A 70 -0.21 7.62 -3.02
N PHE A 71 0.88 7.21 -3.65
CA PHE A 71 1.35 7.86 -4.87
C PHE A 71 0.34 7.72 -6.02
N ASN A 72 -0.30 6.55 -6.15
CA ASN A 72 -1.35 6.33 -7.13
C ASN A 72 -2.57 7.23 -6.89
N TYR A 73 -3.00 7.36 -5.63
CA TYR A 73 -4.09 8.27 -5.25
C TYR A 73 -3.77 9.73 -5.58
N LEU A 74 -2.55 10.20 -5.27
CA LEU A 74 -2.13 11.55 -5.58
C LEU A 74 -2.10 11.78 -7.10
N LEU A 75 -1.50 10.87 -7.87
CA LEU A 75 -1.48 10.95 -9.33
C LEU A 75 -2.90 11.06 -9.89
N TRP A 76 -3.81 10.19 -9.46
CA TRP A 76 -5.20 10.22 -9.91
C TRP A 76 -5.88 11.56 -9.60
N SER A 77 -5.62 12.12 -8.42
CA SER A 77 -6.17 13.42 -8.04
C SER A 77 -5.63 14.57 -8.90
N TYR A 78 -4.33 14.59 -9.20
CA TYR A 78 -3.74 15.61 -10.07
C TYR A 78 -4.27 15.48 -11.49
N TYR A 79 -4.19 14.28 -12.08
CA TYR A 79 -4.72 14.01 -13.42
C TYR A 79 -6.21 14.35 -13.54
N GLY A 80 -7.02 14.06 -12.50
CA GLY A 80 -8.43 14.43 -12.47
C GLY A 80 -8.67 15.95 -12.47
N SER A 81 -7.81 16.71 -11.77
CA SER A 81 -7.88 18.18 -11.76
C SER A 81 -7.53 18.76 -13.13
N ASP A 82 -6.42 18.31 -13.73
CA ASP A 82 -5.99 18.76 -15.06
C ASP A 82 -7.04 18.43 -16.12
N TYR A 83 -7.63 17.23 -16.05
CA TYR A 83 -8.68 16.81 -16.97
C TYR A 83 -9.93 17.69 -16.83
N LYS A 84 -10.32 18.02 -15.60
CA LYS A 84 -11.49 18.89 -15.36
C LYS A 84 -11.28 20.29 -15.93
N GLU A 85 -10.12 20.89 -15.68
CA GLU A 85 -9.77 22.23 -16.19
C GLU A 85 -9.74 22.25 -17.73
N TYR A 86 -9.18 21.20 -18.33
CA TYR A 86 -9.15 21.04 -19.79
C TYR A 86 -10.56 20.94 -20.40
N VAL A 87 -11.44 20.14 -19.81
CA VAL A 87 -12.83 19.98 -20.27
C VAL A 87 -13.63 21.27 -20.10
N GLU A 88 -13.46 22.00 -18.99
CA GLU A 88 -14.10 23.30 -18.77
C GLU A 88 -13.64 24.32 -19.82
N THR A 89 -12.35 24.35 -20.14
CA THR A 89 -11.79 25.26 -21.15
C THR A 89 -12.39 24.98 -22.54
N ILE A 90 -12.47 23.71 -22.95
CA ILE A 90 -13.09 23.32 -24.23
C ILE A 90 -14.58 23.66 -24.24
N THR A 91 -15.29 23.39 -23.14
CA THR A 91 -16.73 23.63 -23.05
C THR A 91 -17.04 25.13 -23.14
N ASN A 92 -16.24 25.97 -22.50
CA ASN A 92 -16.34 27.43 -22.59
C ASN A 92 -16.04 27.96 -24.00
N ALA A 93 -15.00 27.42 -24.66
CA ALA A 93 -14.69 27.79 -26.04
C ALA A 93 -15.78 27.35 -27.03
N ALA A 94 -16.29 26.12 -26.88
CA ALA A 94 -17.34 25.56 -27.72
C ALA A 94 -18.68 26.29 -27.54
N SER A 95 -19.04 26.65 -26.31
CA SER A 95 -20.27 27.43 -26.03
C SER A 95 -20.20 28.84 -26.64
N ALA A 96 -19.05 29.51 -26.58
CA ALA A 96 -18.86 30.79 -27.27
C ALA A 96 -18.99 30.67 -28.79
N LEU A 97 -18.54 29.56 -29.38
CA LEU A 97 -18.66 29.26 -30.81
C LEU A 97 -20.10 28.91 -31.23
N LEU A 98 -20.84 28.20 -30.37
CA LEU A 98 -22.24 27.84 -30.58
C LEU A 98 -23.20 29.03 -30.50
N LEU A 99 -22.77 30.13 -29.87
CA LEU A 99 -23.53 31.38 -29.77
C LEU A 99 -23.37 32.30 -30.99
N LEU A 100 -22.49 31.97 -31.95
CA LEU A 100 -22.41 32.68 -33.23
C LEU A 100 -23.60 32.27 -34.13
N PRO A 101 -24.30 33.24 -34.75
CA PRO A 101 -25.51 33.01 -35.55
C PRO A 101 -25.27 32.27 -36.87
#